data_AF-A0A956BJC5-F1
#
_entry.id   AF-A0A956BJC5-F1
#
_cell.length_a   1.000
_cell.length_b   1.000
_cell.length_c   1.000
_cell.angle_alpha   90.00
_cell.angle_beta   90.00
_cell.angle_gamma   90.00
#
_symmetry.space_group_name_H-M   'P 1'
#
loop_
_entity.id
_entity.type
_entity.pdbx_description
1 polymer ?
#
loop_
_entity_poly.entity_id
_entity_poly.type
_entity_poly.pdbx_seq_one_letter_code
_entity_poly.pdbx_strand_id
1 'polypeptide(L)'
;DGGNGCATNLTGNTSHDHRTSLFLPPVDLTTAVDPVLSMRVWSRHAAGDATYLQAWDPDSRAWVSLTPEQPPYDATGGESLPGWRTLGYRDGYVLAAFRLADFTGEVVRLRLRAAMDGSWLGPGTYIDEIRLDEETADPDGDGLAGILAETALRADPYVADTDGDGVDDGQELADGTLPHHPSDWLGGPVWSVGTREPLTLDDGGLSTLGDLWEYGAPAQGPLAGFSDDRAWATSLTTDHGHDRDEALYLPPIDLSGAVSPSLSMRTWFALNNDAMTLEVWDPVLGWTHLGGVTPAYNTTDVFGYAAWRQPSGRDLWDLVGADLSLYAGQIVYVRVVFRSNDSWLDAGVFLDDLAVEEEGADPDGDGLFGVLDERGTYGTDPFLADTDGDGTDDGAEVTAGTDPLDPASHP
;
A
#
# COMPACT_ATOMS: atom_id res chain seq x y z
N ASP A 1 -18.66 5.47 -14.44
CA ASP A 1 -18.83 4.87 -15.80
C ASP A 1 -19.17 5.84 -16.93
N GLY A 2 -18.14 6.43 -17.53
CA GLY A 2 -18.23 7.28 -18.72
C GLY A 2 -17.20 8.42 -18.69
N GLY A 3 -16.83 8.98 -19.84
CA GLY A 3 -15.83 10.06 -19.92
C GLY A 3 -16.24 11.42 -19.34
N ASN A 4 -17.30 11.48 -18.52
CA ASN A 4 -17.84 12.70 -17.94
C ASN A 4 -17.86 12.60 -16.41
N GLY A 5 -17.29 13.59 -15.74
CA GLY A 5 -17.34 13.73 -14.28
C GLY A 5 -17.64 15.17 -13.85
N CYS A 6 -17.86 15.37 -12.55
CA CYS A 6 -17.98 16.71 -11.97
C CYS A 6 -16.63 17.13 -11.38
N ALA A 7 -16.20 18.36 -11.61
CA ALA A 7 -14.98 18.88 -11.00
C ALA A 7 -15.11 20.34 -10.61
N THR A 8 -14.31 20.78 -9.64
CA THR A 8 -14.18 22.20 -9.30
C THR A 8 -13.62 23.04 -10.46
N ASN A 9 -12.77 22.44 -11.30
CA ASN A 9 -12.32 22.98 -12.58
C ASN A 9 -11.90 21.83 -13.52
N LEU A 10 -12.54 21.71 -14.69
CA LEU A 10 -12.24 20.63 -15.66
C LEU A 10 -11.04 20.92 -16.57
N THR A 11 -10.54 22.16 -16.60
CA THR A 11 -9.53 22.59 -17.59
C THR A 11 -8.25 23.17 -16.96
N GLY A 12 -8.03 22.96 -15.67
CA GLY A 12 -6.84 23.44 -14.95
C GLY A 12 -7.06 23.56 -13.45
N ASN A 13 -6.19 24.32 -12.78
CA ASN A 13 -6.25 24.49 -11.31
C ASN A 13 -7.40 25.41 -10.87
N THR A 14 -7.79 25.29 -9.60
CA THR A 14 -8.79 26.17 -8.97
C THR A 14 -8.32 27.64 -8.94
N SER A 15 -9.20 28.57 -8.58
CA SER A 15 -8.82 29.99 -8.39
C SER A 15 -8.72 30.35 -6.91
N HIS A 16 -7.89 31.35 -6.60
CA HIS A 16 -7.67 31.84 -5.22
C HIS A 16 -8.99 32.34 -4.61
N ASP A 17 -9.17 32.15 -3.30
CA ASP A 17 -10.33 32.60 -2.51
C ASP A 17 -11.69 32.16 -3.08
N HIS A 18 -11.70 31.08 -3.86
CA HIS A 18 -12.91 30.62 -4.53
C HIS A 18 -13.76 29.73 -3.62
N ARG A 19 -15.06 30.01 -3.61
CA ARG A 19 -16.06 29.21 -2.89
C ARG A 19 -17.11 28.76 -3.88
N THR A 20 -17.06 27.49 -4.24
CA THR A 20 -18.02 26.89 -5.17
C THR A 20 -18.83 25.81 -4.47
N SER A 21 -20.02 25.52 -5.02
CA SER A 21 -20.87 24.47 -4.51
C SER A 21 -21.52 23.70 -5.65
N LEU A 22 -21.43 22.38 -5.56
CA LEU A 22 -22.20 21.46 -6.39
C LEU A 22 -23.43 21.05 -5.58
N PHE A 23 -24.62 21.45 -6.03
CA PHE A 23 -25.87 21.06 -5.40
C PHE A 23 -26.36 19.76 -5.99
N LEU A 24 -26.66 18.79 -5.13
CA LEU A 24 -27.34 17.57 -5.55
C LEU A 24 -28.83 17.86 -5.74
N PRO A 25 -29.53 17.08 -6.59
CA PRO A 25 -30.99 17.06 -6.58
C PRO A 25 -31.52 16.81 -5.16
N PRO A 26 -32.75 17.26 -4.83
CA PRO A 26 -33.37 16.89 -3.56
C PRO A 26 -33.39 15.36 -3.40
N VAL A 27 -32.89 14.88 -2.28
CA VAL A 27 -32.77 13.45 -1.96
C VAL A 27 -33.97 13.07 -1.09
N ASP A 28 -34.81 12.18 -1.59
CA ASP A 28 -36.01 11.72 -0.89
C ASP A 28 -35.67 10.53 0.01
N LEU A 29 -35.64 10.75 1.33
CA LEU A 29 -35.37 9.74 2.34
C LEU A 29 -36.63 9.39 3.14
N THR A 30 -37.82 9.71 2.63
CA THR A 30 -39.09 9.56 3.37
C THR A 30 -39.44 8.11 3.69
N THR A 31 -38.95 7.16 2.89
CA THR A 31 -39.15 5.71 3.09
C THR A 31 -37.84 4.94 3.23
N ALA A 32 -36.70 5.62 3.26
CA ALA A 32 -35.39 4.97 3.31
C ALA A 32 -35.14 4.34 4.68
N VAL A 33 -34.36 3.26 4.71
CA VAL A 33 -33.90 2.59 5.94
C VAL A 33 -32.38 2.62 5.96
N ASP A 34 -31.80 3.32 6.96
CA ASP A 34 -30.35 3.54 7.11
C ASP A 34 -29.66 3.95 5.79
N PRO A 35 -30.08 5.08 5.18
CA PRO A 35 -29.54 5.51 3.89
C PRO A 35 -28.08 5.94 3.98
N VAL A 36 -27.31 5.60 2.96
CA VAL A 36 -25.90 5.97 2.77
C VAL A 36 -25.73 6.65 1.42
N LEU A 37 -25.17 7.86 1.44
CA LEU A 37 -24.70 8.53 0.24
C LEU A 37 -23.23 8.20 0.04
N SER A 38 -22.90 7.59 -1.09
CA SER A 38 -21.53 7.30 -1.49
C SER A 38 -21.16 8.03 -2.77
N MET A 39 -19.86 8.26 -2.98
CA MET A 39 -19.33 8.84 -4.21
C MET A 39 -17.84 8.55 -4.36
N ARG A 40 -17.35 8.47 -5.59
CA ARG A 40 -15.91 8.43 -5.89
C ARG A 40 -15.36 9.83 -5.86
N VAL A 41 -14.32 10.07 -5.06
CA VAL A 41 -13.68 11.37 -4.88
C VAL A 41 -12.19 11.28 -5.19
N TRP A 42 -11.71 12.22 -5.99
CA TRP A 42 -10.30 12.54 -6.12
C TRP A 42 -10.10 14.02 -5.80
N SER A 43 -9.17 14.35 -4.92
CA SER A 43 -8.92 15.72 -4.47
C SER A 43 -7.45 15.97 -4.30
N ARG A 44 -6.96 17.04 -4.93
CA ARG A 44 -5.64 17.61 -4.65
C ARG A 44 -5.76 19.12 -4.58
N HIS A 45 -5.67 19.65 -3.36
CA HIS A 45 -5.68 21.09 -3.10
C HIS A 45 -4.40 21.54 -2.39
N ALA A 46 -4.19 22.86 -2.32
CA ALA A 46 -3.10 23.41 -1.53
C ALA A 46 -3.41 23.36 -0.02
N ALA A 47 -2.41 23.64 0.80
CA ALA A 47 -2.61 23.73 2.23
C ALA A 47 -3.56 24.89 2.56
N GLY A 48 -4.62 24.60 3.32
CA GLY A 48 -5.67 25.59 3.64
C GLY A 48 -6.90 25.48 2.74
N ASP A 49 -6.87 24.64 1.70
CA ASP A 49 -8.00 24.35 0.83
C ASP A 49 -8.61 22.98 1.16
N ALA A 50 -9.93 22.86 1.08
CA ALA A 50 -10.59 21.56 1.21
C ALA A 50 -11.98 21.52 0.57
N THR A 51 -12.46 20.30 0.29
CA THR A 51 -13.85 20.00 -0.10
C THR A 51 -14.55 19.15 0.95
N TYR A 52 -15.80 19.46 1.25
CA TYR A 52 -16.62 18.73 2.24
C TYR A 52 -18.10 18.73 1.84
N LEU A 53 -18.86 17.78 2.41
CA LEU A 53 -20.29 17.64 2.19
C LEU A 53 -21.09 18.41 3.24
N GLN A 54 -22.22 19.01 2.83
CA GLN A 54 -23.15 19.67 3.72
C GLN A 54 -24.60 19.29 3.45
N ALA A 55 -25.41 19.25 4.51
CA ALA A 55 -26.85 19.15 4.45
C ALA A 55 -27.50 20.49 4.82
N TRP A 56 -28.63 20.81 4.17
CA TRP A 56 -29.45 21.94 4.56
C TRP A 56 -30.30 21.57 5.78
N ASP A 57 -30.10 22.29 6.87
CA ASP A 57 -30.95 22.20 8.06
C ASP A 57 -32.07 23.25 7.97
N PRO A 58 -33.36 22.83 7.86
CA PRO A 58 -34.48 23.75 7.76
C PRO A 58 -34.74 24.54 9.05
N ASP A 59 -34.37 24.02 10.22
CA ASP A 59 -34.62 24.64 11.52
C ASP A 59 -33.66 25.79 11.77
N SER A 60 -32.37 25.56 11.62
CA SER A 60 -31.35 26.62 11.73
C SER A 60 -31.27 27.50 10.48
N ARG A 61 -31.89 27.08 9.36
CA ARG A 61 -31.79 27.72 8.03
C ARG A 61 -30.34 27.91 7.59
N ALA A 62 -29.51 26.91 7.88
CA ALA A 62 -28.09 26.92 7.61
C ALA A 62 -27.65 25.61 6.96
N TRP A 63 -26.47 25.64 6.35
CA TRP A 63 -25.80 24.44 5.88
C TRP A 63 -24.94 23.88 7.02
N VAL A 64 -25.14 22.61 7.34
CA VAL A 64 -24.40 21.89 8.37
C VAL A 64 -23.43 20.93 7.68
N SER A 65 -22.17 20.90 8.13
CA SER A 65 -21.18 19.97 7.58
C SER A 65 -21.50 18.55 8.03
N LEU A 66 -21.45 17.61 7.08
CA LEU A 66 -21.51 16.20 7.38
C LEU A 66 -20.09 15.65 7.52
N THR A 67 -19.92 14.74 8.46
CA THR A 67 -18.68 13.97 8.65
C THR A 67 -18.82 12.66 7.87
N PRO A 68 -17.85 12.31 7.02
CA PRO A 68 -17.85 11.01 6.36
C PRO A 68 -17.60 9.92 7.39
N GLU A 69 -18.20 8.76 7.18
CA GLU A 69 -17.85 7.56 7.93
C GLU A 69 -16.50 7.03 7.46
N GLN A 70 -16.27 7.05 6.15
CA GLN A 70 -15.03 6.64 5.50
C GLN A 70 -14.83 7.43 4.19
N PRO A 71 -13.59 7.85 3.84
CA PRO A 71 -12.48 8.05 4.75
C PRO A 71 -12.65 9.37 5.53
N PRO A 72 -12.02 9.52 6.71
CA PRO A 72 -12.07 10.75 7.48
C PRO A 72 -11.51 11.93 6.69
N TYR A 73 -11.97 13.14 7.04
CA TYR A 73 -11.38 14.36 6.50
C TYR A 73 -9.91 14.50 6.93
N ASP A 74 -9.03 14.89 6.00
CA ASP A 74 -7.57 14.92 6.16
C ASP A 74 -7.01 16.34 6.35
N ALA A 75 -7.85 17.37 6.27
CA ALA A 75 -7.44 18.76 6.34
C ALA A 75 -8.51 19.68 6.92
N THR A 76 -8.15 20.95 7.08
CA THR A 76 -9.07 22.05 7.40
C THR A 76 -9.03 23.08 6.27
N GLY A 77 -10.16 23.31 5.63
CA GLY A 77 -10.27 24.25 4.50
C GLY A 77 -10.40 25.71 4.93
N GLY A 78 -10.47 26.62 3.96
CA GLY A 78 -10.40 28.08 4.16
C GLY A 78 -11.57 28.67 4.98
N GLU A 79 -12.60 27.88 5.25
CA GLU A 79 -13.70 28.22 6.17
C GLU A 79 -13.51 27.69 7.59
N SER A 80 -12.30 27.19 7.93
CA SER A 80 -12.01 26.53 9.20
C SER A 80 -12.89 25.30 9.48
N LEU A 81 -13.34 24.63 8.41
CA LEU A 81 -14.11 23.40 8.47
C LEU A 81 -13.24 22.22 8.03
N PRO A 82 -13.42 21.03 8.65
CA PRO A 82 -12.73 19.84 8.20
C PRO A 82 -13.22 19.46 6.79
N GLY A 83 -12.32 18.98 5.96
CA GLY A 83 -12.61 18.55 4.60
C GLY A 83 -11.46 17.74 3.99
N TRP A 84 -11.68 17.22 2.79
CA TRP A 84 -10.64 16.54 2.02
C TRP A 84 -9.80 17.53 1.22
N ARG A 85 -8.48 17.44 1.38
CA ARG A 85 -7.46 18.15 0.61
C ARG A 85 -6.74 17.22 -0.36
N THR A 86 -6.40 16.02 0.09
CA THR A 86 -5.50 15.09 -0.62
C THR A 86 -6.14 13.71 -0.84
N LEU A 87 -7.45 13.59 -0.64
CA LEU A 87 -8.15 12.32 -0.79
C LEU A 87 -8.02 11.74 -2.21
N GLY A 88 -7.55 10.49 -2.32
CA GLY A 88 -7.36 9.81 -3.59
C GLY A 88 -6.20 10.37 -4.43
N TYR A 89 -5.51 11.39 -3.94
CA TYR A 89 -4.32 11.87 -4.60
C TYR A 89 -3.23 10.78 -4.52
N ARG A 90 -2.81 10.28 -5.70
CA ARG A 90 -1.90 9.15 -5.97
C ARG A 90 -2.56 7.77 -6.02
N ASP A 91 -3.59 7.55 -5.21
CA ASP A 91 -4.30 6.25 -5.16
C ASP A 91 -5.46 6.14 -6.17
N GLY A 92 -5.75 7.23 -6.90
CA GLY A 92 -6.90 7.31 -7.80
C GLY A 92 -8.18 7.69 -7.07
N TYR A 93 -9.34 7.43 -7.67
CA TYR A 93 -10.61 7.80 -7.06
C TYR A 93 -10.91 6.90 -5.85
N VAL A 94 -11.14 7.51 -4.68
CA VAL A 94 -11.46 6.78 -3.45
C VAL A 94 -12.96 6.90 -3.17
N LEU A 95 -13.59 5.81 -2.72
CA LEU A 95 -14.97 5.83 -2.29
C LEU A 95 -15.09 6.60 -0.97
N ALA A 96 -15.98 7.59 -0.95
CA ALA A 96 -16.35 8.28 0.27
C ALA A 96 -17.83 8.05 0.58
N ALA A 97 -18.12 7.72 1.84
CA ALA A 97 -19.45 7.33 2.29
C ALA A 97 -19.92 8.17 3.49
N PHE A 98 -21.19 8.58 3.44
CA PHE A 98 -21.86 9.37 4.47
C PHE A 98 -23.15 8.69 4.89
N ARG A 99 -23.24 8.33 6.18
CA ARG A 99 -24.50 7.87 6.76
C ARG A 99 -25.47 9.04 6.86
N LEU A 100 -26.69 8.85 6.34
CA LEU A 100 -27.76 9.85 6.33
C LEU A 100 -28.93 9.46 7.25
N ALA A 101 -28.72 8.50 8.16
CA ALA A 101 -29.75 7.98 9.07
C ALA A 101 -30.50 9.10 9.85
N ASP A 102 -29.80 10.16 10.23
CA ASP A 102 -30.36 11.31 10.94
C ASP A 102 -31.39 12.11 10.12
N PHE A 103 -31.41 11.94 8.79
CA PHE A 103 -32.32 12.61 7.85
C PHE A 103 -33.47 11.70 7.37
N THR A 104 -33.59 10.49 7.93
CA THR A 104 -34.64 9.53 7.55
C THR A 104 -36.04 10.12 7.81
N GLY A 105 -36.95 9.97 6.85
CA GLY A 105 -38.31 10.52 6.93
C GLY A 105 -38.48 11.90 6.27
N GLU A 106 -37.42 12.46 5.68
CA GLU A 106 -37.42 13.80 5.08
C GLU A 106 -36.94 13.82 3.63
N VAL A 107 -37.15 14.95 2.94
CA VAL A 107 -36.49 15.25 1.66
C VAL A 107 -35.33 16.22 1.94
N VAL A 108 -34.11 15.71 1.92
CA VAL A 108 -32.90 16.48 2.27
C VAL A 108 -32.30 17.17 1.05
N ARG A 109 -31.66 18.32 1.26
CA ARG A 109 -30.87 19.00 0.22
C ARG A 109 -29.41 18.93 0.62
N LEU A 110 -28.59 18.45 -0.31
CA LEU A 110 -27.16 18.25 -0.10
C LEU A 110 -26.34 19.10 -1.07
N ARG A 111 -25.15 19.50 -0.63
CA ARG A 111 -24.17 20.13 -1.51
C ARG A 111 -22.76 19.72 -1.12
N LEU A 112 -21.91 19.59 -2.12
CA LEU A 112 -20.47 19.57 -1.94
C LEU A 112 -19.95 20.99 -2.02
N ARG A 113 -19.14 21.40 -1.05
CA ARG A 113 -18.59 22.74 -0.95
C ARG A 113 -17.07 22.65 -0.97
N ALA A 114 -16.48 23.28 -1.99
CA ALA A 114 -15.04 23.47 -2.07
C ALA A 114 -14.72 24.89 -1.62
N ALA A 115 -13.89 25.01 -0.59
CA ALA A 115 -13.51 26.27 0.02
C ALA A 115 -11.99 26.45 -0.09
N MET A 116 -11.58 27.31 -1.01
CA MET A 116 -10.19 27.68 -1.22
C MET A 116 -9.82 28.89 -0.35
N ASP A 117 -8.59 28.91 0.14
CA ASP A 117 -7.97 30.07 0.75
C ASP A 117 -7.22 30.93 -0.31
N GLY A 118 -6.49 31.94 0.15
CA GLY A 118 -5.74 32.85 -0.71
C GLY A 118 -4.37 32.33 -1.15
N SER A 119 -4.07 31.04 -0.94
CA SER A 119 -2.76 30.44 -1.18
C SER A 119 -2.65 29.74 -2.55
N TRP A 120 -1.67 28.86 -2.72
CA TRP A 120 -1.35 28.19 -3.99
C TRP A 120 -2.55 27.42 -4.56
N LEU A 121 -2.56 27.19 -5.87
CA LEU A 121 -3.71 26.57 -6.55
C LEU A 121 -3.45 25.10 -6.84
N GLY A 122 -4.34 24.23 -6.37
CA GLY A 122 -4.35 22.80 -6.72
C GLY A 122 -5.30 22.48 -7.89
N PRO A 123 -5.21 21.26 -8.45
CA PRO A 123 -6.17 20.75 -9.43
C PRO A 123 -7.63 20.76 -8.95
N GLY A 124 -7.83 20.69 -7.63
CA GLY A 124 -9.14 20.77 -7.00
C GLY A 124 -9.75 19.40 -6.69
N THR A 125 -11.09 19.34 -6.66
CA THR A 125 -11.83 18.10 -6.42
C THR A 125 -12.57 17.66 -7.67
N TYR A 126 -12.52 16.36 -7.93
CA TYR A 126 -13.23 15.65 -8.97
C TYR A 126 -14.08 14.56 -8.30
N ILE A 127 -15.29 14.37 -8.82
CA ILE A 127 -16.30 13.48 -8.25
C ILE A 127 -16.96 12.72 -9.37
N ASP A 128 -17.11 11.43 -9.15
CA ASP A 128 -17.87 10.53 -10.01
C ASP A 128 -18.73 9.58 -9.15
N GLU A 129 -19.62 8.85 -9.82
CA GLU A 129 -20.38 7.73 -9.25
C GLU A 129 -21.10 8.05 -7.93
N ILE A 130 -21.85 9.15 -7.91
CA ILE A 130 -22.69 9.48 -6.75
C ILE A 130 -23.83 8.47 -6.69
N ARG A 131 -23.90 7.69 -5.61
CA ARG A 131 -24.91 6.67 -5.36
C ARG A 131 -25.61 6.88 -4.02
N LEU A 132 -26.84 6.41 -3.94
CA LEU A 132 -27.65 6.45 -2.72
C LEU A 132 -28.24 5.07 -2.53
N ASP A 133 -27.78 4.40 -1.50
CA ASP A 133 -28.14 3.02 -1.19
C ASP A 133 -28.56 2.92 0.28
N GLU A 134 -29.20 1.81 0.64
CA GLU A 134 -29.51 1.48 2.03
C GLU A 134 -28.39 0.60 2.59
N GLU A 135 -28.07 0.70 3.88
CA GLU A 135 -27.05 -0.16 4.52
C GLU A 135 -27.43 -1.66 4.54
N THR A 136 -28.63 -2.01 4.07
CA THR A 136 -29.06 -3.42 3.87
C THR A 136 -28.97 -3.88 2.43
N ALA A 137 -28.55 -3.02 1.51
CA ALA A 137 -28.34 -3.35 0.11
C ALA A 137 -27.03 -4.13 -0.07
N ASP A 138 -27.03 -4.96 -1.10
CA ASP A 138 -25.88 -5.71 -1.63
C ASP A 138 -25.84 -5.33 -3.12
N PRO A 139 -25.16 -4.22 -3.47
CA PRO A 139 -25.30 -3.62 -4.79
C PRO A 139 -24.67 -4.41 -5.94
N ASP A 140 -23.60 -5.16 -5.68
CA ASP A 140 -22.90 -5.99 -6.67
C ASP A 140 -23.31 -7.48 -6.60
N GLY A 141 -23.98 -7.91 -5.54
CA GLY A 141 -24.64 -9.21 -5.42
C GLY A 141 -23.70 -10.35 -5.04
N ASP A 142 -22.61 -10.01 -4.35
CA ASP A 142 -21.53 -10.92 -3.94
C ASP A 142 -21.86 -11.67 -2.62
N GLY A 143 -22.92 -11.25 -1.93
CA GLY A 143 -23.38 -11.82 -0.67
C GLY A 143 -22.92 -11.06 0.59
N LEU A 144 -22.17 -9.97 0.44
CA LEU A 144 -21.73 -9.07 1.48
C LEU A 144 -22.55 -7.77 1.42
N ALA A 145 -23.59 -7.67 2.25
CA ALA A 145 -24.46 -6.50 2.23
C ALA A 145 -23.92 -5.35 3.09
N GLY A 146 -23.82 -4.16 2.51
CA GLY A 146 -23.89 -2.87 3.19
C GLY A 146 -22.71 -1.97 2.86
N ILE A 147 -22.99 -0.76 2.36
CA ILE A 147 -21.96 0.17 1.89
C ILE A 147 -20.89 0.44 2.96
N LEU A 148 -21.30 0.73 4.20
CA LEU A 148 -20.37 1.01 5.28
C LEU A 148 -19.74 -0.26 5.85
N ALA A 149 -20.47 -1.38 5.87
CA ALA A 149 -19.96 -2.68 6.27
C ALA A 149 -18.81 -3.15 5.37
N GLU A 150 -19.01 -3.08 4.05
CA GLU A 150 -18.04 -3.43 3.01
C GLU A 150 -16.84 -2.48 3.05
N THR A 151 -17.08 -1.16 3.07
CA THR A 151 -16.00 -0.17 3.16
C THR A 151 -15.15 -0.37 4.42
N ALA A 152 -15.73 -0.85 5.54
CA ALA A 152 -14.99 -1.15 6.75
C ALA A 152 -14.07 -2.38 6.62
N LEU A 153 -14.38 -3.29 5.69
CA LEU A 153 -13.53 -4.41 5.29
C LEU A 153 -12.53 -4.03 4.18
N ARG A 154 -12.58 -2.78 3.71
CA ARG A 154 -11.88 -2.27 2.52
C ARG A 154 -12.28 -2.95 1.22
N ALA A 155 -13.41 -3.65 1.23
CA ALA A 155 -14.14 -4.07 0.06
C ALA A 155 -14.81 -2.84 -0.60
N ASP A 156 -14.96 -2.90 -1.90
CA ASP A 156 -15.67 -1.93 -2.70
C ASP A 156 -17.11 -2.40 -2.94
N PRO A 157 -18.13 -1.76 -2.35
CA PRO A 157 -19.53 -2.23 -2.37
C PRO A 157 -20.25 -2.23 -3.72
N TYR A 158 -19.50 -2.02 -4.79
CA TYR A 158 -20.00 -2.01 -6.17
C TYR A 158 -19.14 -2.88 -7.09
N VAL A 159 -18.23 -3.66 -6.53
CA VAL A 159 -17.30 -4.56 -7.20
C VAL A 159 -17.26 -5.86 -6.42
N ALA A 160 -17.94 -6.89 -6.93
CA ALA A 160 -18.10 -8.16 -6.23
C ALA A 160 -16.78 -8.86 -5.85
N ASP A 161 -15.70 -8.57 -6.57
CA ASP A 161 -14.34 -9.10 -6.36
C ASP A 161 -13.40 -7.90 -6.38
N THR A 162 -13.17 -7.31 -5.20
CA THR A 162 -12.54 -6.00 -5.04
C THR A 162 -11.07 -6.02 -5.42
N ASP A 163 -10.35 -7.11 -5.12
CA ASP A 163 -8.94 -7.25 -5.43
C ASP A 163 -8.66 -7.96 -6.76
N GLY A 164 -9.69 -8.54 -7.38
CA GLY A 164 -9.64 -9.11 -8.72
C GLY A 164 -8.96 -10.47 -8.78
N ASP A 165 -8.84 -11.18 -7.65
CA ASP A 165 -8.21 -12.51 -7.59
C ASP A 165 -9.14 -13.64 -8.09
N GLY A 166 -10.42 -13.32 -8.31
CA GLY A 166 -11.44 -14.22 -8.81
C GLY A 166 -12.32 -14.84 -7.72
N VAL A 167 -12.19 -14.42 -6.47
CA VAL A 167 -13.08 -14.75 -5.36
C VAL A 167 -13.89 -13.51 -4.97
N ASP A 168 -15.19 -13.69 -4.81
CA ASP A 168 -16.08 -12.60 -4.43
C ASP A 168 -15.85 -12.20 -2.95
N ASP A 169 -15.92 -10.91 -2.59
CA ASP A 169 -15.59 -10.38 -1.25
C ASP A 169 -16.41 -11.06 -0.13
N GLY A 170 -17.69 -11.32 -0.39
CA GLY A 170 -18.57 -12.07 0.50
C GLY A 170 -18.17 -13.52 0.72
N GLN A 171 -17.57 -14.17 -0.28
CA GLN A 171 -17.02 -15.51 -0.16
C GLN A 171 -15.68 -15.50 0.60
N GLU A 172 -14.83 -14.51 0.35
CA GLU A 172 -13.59 -14.31 1.10
C GLU A 172 -13.83 -14.14 2.60
N LEU A 173 -14.79 -13.28 2.97
CA LEU A 173 -15.18 -13.11 4.37
C LEU A 173 -15.68 -14.42 5.00
N ALA A 174 -16.38 -15.25 4.21
CA ALA A 174 -16.87 -16.55 4.68
C ALA A 174 -15.73 -17.57 4.88
N ASP A 175 -14.69 -17.49 4.05
CA ASP A 175 -13.50 -18.34 4.12
C ASP A 175 -12.44 -17.82 5.12
N GLY A 176 -12.59 -16.57 5.57
CA GLY A 176 -11.69 -15.92 6.52
C GLY A 176 -10.46 -15.29 5.87
N THR A 177 -10.54 -15.00 4.57
CA THR A 177 -9.53 -14.26 3.81
C THR A 177 -9.89 -12.77 3.73
N LEU A 178 -9.08 -11.97 3.03
CA LEU A 178 -9.18 -10.51 3.01
C LEU A 178 -9.63 -9.98 1.64
N PRO A 179 -10.82 -9.33 1.55
CA PRO A 179 -11.39 -8.74 0.32
C PRO A 179 -10.58 -7.72 -0.50
N HIS A 180 -9.34 -7.48 -0.11
CA HIS A 180 -8.49 -6.42 -0.67
C HIS A 180 -7.04 -6.90 -0.76
N HIS A 181 -6.83 -8.22 -0.72
CA HIS A 181 -5.54 -8.86 -0.69
C HIS A 181 -5.46 -9.92 -1.81
N PRO A 182 -4.94 -9.56 -3.00
CA PRO A 182 -5.03 -10.37 -4.22
C PRO A 182 -4.15 -11.64 -4.22
N SER A 183 -3.62 -12.05 -3.08
CA SER A 183 -2.84 -13.29 -2.89
C SER A 183 -3.40 -14.17 -1.77
N ASP A 184 -4.54 -13.80 -1.16
CA ASP A 184 -5.14 -14.52 -0.03
C ASP A 184 -6.50 -15.10 -0.40
N TRP A 185 -6.53 -16.23 -1.11
CA TRP A 185 -7.77 -16.98 -1.33
C TRP A 185 -7.65 -18.39 -0.78
N LEU A 186 -8.80 -19.00 -0.43
CA LEU A 186 -8.82 -20.35 0.11
C LEU A 186 -8.23 -21.37 -0.89
N GLY A 187 -7.10 -21.98 -0.50
CA GLY A 187 -6.37 -22.94 -1.33
C GLY A 187 -5.30 -22.32 -2.25
N GLY A 188 -5.08 -21.01 -2.13
CA GLY A 188 -3.94 -20.29 -2.71
C GLY A 188 -2.59 -20.64 -2.05
N PRO A 189 -1.49 -20.03 -2.54
CA PRO A 189 -0.17 -20.20 -1.95
C PRO A 189 -0.16 -19.65 -0.52
N VAL A 190 0.53 -20.35 0.39
CA VAL A 190 0.80 -19.89 1.76
C VAL A 190 2.27 -20.15 2.02
N TRP A 191 2.98 -19.11 2.45
CA TRP A 191 4.37 -19.22 2.85
C TRP A 191 4.48 -19.63 4.32
N SER A 192 5.58 -20.28 4.66
CA SER A 192 5.87 -20.67 6.05
C SER A 192 7.36 -20.55 6.29
N VAL A 193 7.77 -20.64 7.55
CA VAL A 193 9.20 -20.72 7.89
C VAL A 193 9.88 -21.84 7.08
N GLY A 194 11.01 -21.50 6.46
CA GLY A 194 11.77 -22.34 5.53
C GLY A 194 11.40 -22.16 4.05
N THR A 195 10.39 -21.33 3.73
CA THR A 195 10.09 -20.95 2.35
C THR A 195 11.24 -20.11 1.78
N ARG A 196 11.72 -20.49 0.59
CA ARG A 196 12.66 -19.71 -0.23
C ARG A 196 12.15 -19.68 -1.67
N GLU A 197 11.88 -18.48 -2.15
CA GLU A 197 11.34 -18.22 -3.48
C GLU A 197 12.38 -17.47 -4.34
N PRO A 198 13.19 -18.19 -5.14
CA PRO A 198 14.16 -17.60 -6.04
C PRO A 198 13.55 -17.14 -7.38
N LEU A 199 12.21 -17.15 -7.48
CA LEU A 199 11.42 -16.65 -8.62
C LEU A 199 11.78 -17.22 -10.01
N THR A 200 12.49 -18.36 -10.06
CA THR A 200 12.99 -18.96 -11.31
C THR A 200 11.92 -19.69 -12.11
N LEU A 201 10.94 -20.31 -11.43
CA LEU A 201 9.91 -21.15 -12.04
C LEU A 201 8.59 -20.42 -12.23
N ASP A 202 8.23 -19.57 -11.27
CA ASP A 202 7.00 -18.80 -11.22
C ASP A 202 7.21 -17.48 -10.45
N ASP A 203 6.14 -16.72 -10.30
CA ASP A 203 6.10 -15.42 -9.62
C ASP A 203 6.10 -15.52 -8.09
N GLY A 204 6.28 -16.72 -7.52
CA GLY A 204 6.26 -16.97 -6.08
C GLY A 204 4.87 -16.86 -5.44
N GLY A 205 3.80 -16.71 -6.24
CA GLY A 205 2.45 -16.41 -5.75
C GLY A 205 2.24 -14.95 -5.34
N LEU A 206 3.19 -14.06 -5.62
CA LEU A 206 3.03 -12.62 -5.39
C LEU A 206 2.06 -12.01 -6.40
N SER A 207 1.35 -10.95 -6.01
CA SER A 207 0.43 -10.24 -6.90
C SER A 207 0.39 -8.74 -6.67
N THR A 208 -0.17 -7.99 -7.63
CA THR A 208 -0.30 -6.53 -7.59
C THR A 208 -1.69 -6.13 -8.08
N LEU A 209 -2.26 -5.07 -7.52
CA LEU A 209 -3.53 -4.47 -7.95
C LEU A 209 -3.34 -3.40 -9.03
N GLY A 210 -2.12 -2.90 -9.18
CA GLY A 210 -1.77 -1.86 -10.14
C GLY A 210 -0.90 -2.38 -11.28
N ASP A 211 -0.50 -1.47 -12.17
CA ASP A 211 0.26 -1.75 -13.39
C ASP A 211 1.76 -1.44 -13.27
N LEU A 212 2.26 -1.15 -12.07
CA LEU A 212 3.68 -0.89 -11.82
C LEU A 212 4.50 -2.17 -11.75
N TRP A 213 4.09 -3.12 -10.91
CA TRP A 213 4.91 -4.30 -10.65
C TRP A 213 4.81 -5.29 -11.81
N GLU A 214 5.96 -5.69 -12.33
CA GLU A 214 6.12 -6.60 -13.47
C GLU A 214 6.99 -7.79 -13.06
N TYR A 215 6.57 -9.00 -13.39
CA TYR A 215 7.36 -10.22 -13.23
C TYR A 215 7.92 -10.72 -14.56
N GLY A 216 9.22 -10.97 -14.61
CA GLY A 216 9.87 -11.46 -15.82
C GLY A 216 11.36 -11.17 -15.87
N ALA A 217 11.92 -11.18 -17.08
CA ALA A 217 13.35 -10.98 -17.27
C ALA A 217 13.72 -9.49 -17.36
N PRO A 218 14.57 -8.95 -16.46
CA PRO A 218 14.99 -7.56 -16.52
C PRO A 218 15.72 -7.22 -17.82
N ALA A 219 15.21 -6.23 -18.57
CA ALA A 219 15.87 -5.66 -19.75
C ALA A 219 16.63 -4.36 -19.43
N GLN A 220 16.59 -3.92 -18.18
CA GLN A 220 17.29 -2.75 -17.62
C GLN A 220 17.68 -3.04 -16.16
N GLY A 221 18.31 -2.07 -15.49
CA GLY A 221 18.73 -2.21 -14.10
C GLY A 221 19.77 -3.33 -13.96
N PRO A 222 19.50 -4.42 -13.19
CA PRO A 222 20.44 -5.50 -12.98
C PRO A 222 20.64 -6.42 -14.20
N LEU A 223 19.82 -6.31 -15.25
CA LEU A 223 19.85 -7.12 -16.50
C LEU A 223 19.59 -8.63 -16.33
N ALA A 224 19.42 -9.10 -15.09
CA ALA A 224 19.00 -10.45 -14.71
C ALA A 224 18.46 -10.38 -13.27
N GLY A 225 17.77 -11.44 -12.83
CA GLY A 225 17.54 -11.70 -11.42
C GLY A 225 18.86 -11.95 -10.69
N PHE A 226 18.78 -12.09 -9.36
CA PHE A 226 19.91 -12.47 -8.54
C PHE A 226 20.28 -13.94 -8.75
N SER A 227 19.28 -14.83 -8.70
CA SER A 227 19.49 -16.28 -8.80
C SER A 227 19.47 -16.80 -10.24
N ASP A 228 18.70 -16.17 -11.13
CA ASP A 228 18.57 -16.55 -12.55
C ASP A 228 18.10 -15.35 -13.39
N ASP A 229 17.50 -15.59 -14.55
CA ASP A 229 17.07 -14.56 -15.50
C ASP A 229 15.78 -13.80 -15.10
N ARG A 230 15.13 -14.06 -13.96
CA ARG A 230 13.81 -13.49 -13.60
C ARG A 230 13.79 -12.78 -12.26
N ALA A 231 12.99 -11.74 -12.16
CA ALA A 231 12.75 -10.98 -10.94
C ALA A 231 11.38 -10.29 -11.00
N TRP A 232 10.89 -9.84 -9.84
CA TRP A 232 9.85 -8.81 -9.77
C TRP A 232 10.50 -7.43 -9.87
N ALA A 233 9.88 -6.51 -10.59
CA ALA A 233 10.40 -5.14 -10.72
C ALA A 233 9.29 -4.11 -10.83
N THR A 234 9.55 -2.87 -10.41
CA THR A 234 8.64 -1.73 -10.68
C THR A 234 8.61 -1.32 -12.16
N SER A 235 9.57 -1.80 -12.96
CA SER A 235 9.45 -1.95 -14.41
C SER A 235 10.63 -2.77 -14.95
N LEU A 236 10.36 -3.74 -15.82
CA LEU A 236 11.40 -4.60 -16.42
C LEU A 236 12.07 -3.96 -17.63
N THR A 237 11.43 -2.98 -18.29
CA THR A 237 11.86 -2.52 -19.63
C THR A 237 12.05 -1.02 -19.79
N THR A 238 11.39 -0.19 -18.98
CA THR A 238 11.44 1.28 -19.07
C THR A 238 11.50 1.90 -17.69
N ASP A 239 11.85 3.18 -17.55
CA ASP A 239 11.83 3.79 -16.21
C ASP A 239 10.42 3.74 -15.59
N HIS A 240 10.36 3.63 -14.25
CA HIS A 240 9.11 3.58 -13.51
C HIS A 240 8.27 4.87 -13.72
N GLY A 241 6.96 4.84 -13.51
CA GLY A 241 6.12 6.03 -13.69
C GLY A 241 6.32 7.12 -12.61
N HIS A 242 5.85 8.35 -12.89
CA HIS A 242 5.83 9.44 -11.91
C HIS A 242 4.66 9.29 -10.91
N ASP A 243 4.84 9.81 -9.69
CA ASP A 243 3.78 9.92 -8.65
C ASP A 243 3.05 8.59 -8.34
N ARG A 244 3.80 7.47 -8.32
CA ARG A 244 3.27 6.12 -8.07
C ARG A 244 3.18 5.84 -6.57
N ASP A 245 2.15 5.10 -6.16
CA ASP A 245 2.00 4.50 -4.83
C ASP A 245 1.36 3.12 -5.04
N GLU A 246 2.19 2.10 -5.20
CA GLU A 246 1.73 0.76 -5.56
C GLU A 246 2.46 -0.33 -4.78
N ALA A 247 1.72 -1.40 -4.49
CA ALA A 247 2.19 -2.47 -3.65
C ALA A 247 2.23 -3.81 -4.39
N LEU A 248 3.26 -4.59 -4.08
CA LEU A 248 3.36 -6.00 -4.39
C LEU A 248 3.01 -6.80 -3.13
N TYR A 249 1.95 -7.59 -3.21
CA TYR A 249 1.41 -8.41 -2.14
C TYR A 249 2.12 -9.76 -2.12
N LEU A 250 2.57 -10.18 -0.94
CA LEU A 250 3.10 -11.52 -0.73
C LEU A 250 1.95 -12.47 -0.39
N PRO A 251 2.08 -13.77 -0.69
CA PRO A 251 1.20 -14.78 -0.11
C PRO A 251 1.10 -14.66 1.42
N PRO A 252 -0.03 -15.08 2.02
CA PRO A 252 -0.15 -15.20 3.46
C PRO A 252 1.04 -15.97 4.05
N ILE A 253 1.66 -15.45 5.10
CA ILE A 253 2.80 -16.09 5.76
C ILE A 253 2.32 -16.71 7.08
N ASP A 254 2.26 -18.03 7.14
CA ASP A 254 1.91 -18.80 8.34
C ASP A 254 3.09 -18.86 9.31
N LEU A 255 3.01 -18.05 10.37
CA LEU A 255 3.98 -18.00 11.47
C LEU A 255 3.45 -18.73 12.72
N SER A 256 2.41 -19.55 12.60
CA SER A 256 1.78 -20.24 13.75
C SER A 256 2.75 -21.15 14.53
N GLY A 257 3.75 -21.71 13.84
CA GLY A 257 4.82 -22.53 14.42
C GLY A 257 6.13 -21.79 14.72
N ALA A 258 6.22 -20.50 14.39
CA ALA A 258 7.48 -19.77 14.41
C ALA A 258 7.86 -19.26 15.81
N VAL A 259 9.16 -19.05 16.06
CA VAL A 259 9.68 -18.55 17.35
C VAL A 259 10.27 -17.13 17.19
N SER A 260 11.12 -16.93 16.20
CA SER A 260 11.74 -15.66 15.85
C SER A 260 11.85 -15.54 14.33
N PRO A 261 10.70 -15.47 13.62
CA PRO A 261 10.68 -15.43 12.18
C PRO A 261 11.21 -14.10 11.62
N SER A 262 11.88 -14.17 10.48
CA SER A 262 12.24 -13.03 9.64
C SER A 262 11.79 -13.24 8.20
N LEU A 263 11.55 -12.12 7.51
CA LEU A 263 11.37 -12.07 6.06
C LEU A 263 12.58 -11.35 5.47
N SER A 264 13.24 -11.96 4.49
CA SER A 264 14.33 -11.34 3.74
C SER A 264 14.10 -11.43 2.24
N MET A 265 14.76 -10.56 1.48
CA MET A 265 14.73 -10.55 0.02
C MET A 265 15.99 -9.87 -0.53
N ARG A 266 16.40 -10.29 -1.73
CA ARG A 266 17.39 -9.55 -2.52
C ARG A 266 16.70 -8.39 -3.19
N THR A 267 17.38 -7.24 -3.15
CA THR A 267 16.89 -6.01 -3.74
C THR A 267 17.96 -5.34 -4.57
N TRP A 268 17.56 -4.77 -5.70
CA TRP A 268 18.39 -3.87 -6.48
C TRP A 268 17.62 -2.57 -6.66
N PHE A 269 18.30 -1.44 -6.43
CA PHE A 269 17.70 -0.11 -6.46
C PHE A 269 18.41 0.78 -7.48
N ALA A 270 17.64 1.47 -8.32
CA ALA A 270 18.03 2.71 -8.98
C ALA A 270 16.89 3.70 -8.81
N LEU A 271 17.04 4.60 -7.83
CA LEU A 271 15.97 5.48 -7.36
C LEU A 271 16.47 6.92 -7.17
N ASN A 272 15.65 7.90 -7.55
CA ASN A 272 15.94 9.31 -7.34
C ASN A 272 14.85 9.98 -6.51
N ASN A 273 15.11 10.06 -5.19
CA ASN A 273 14.14 10.62 -4.24
C ASN A 273 12.81 9.85 -4.16
N ASP A 274 12.82 8.62 -4.66
CA ASP A 274 11.80 7.58 -4.50
C ASP A 274 12.26 6.57 -3.46
N ALA A 275 11.34 5.74 -2.97
CA ALA A 275 11.66 4.80 -1.91
C ALA A 275 10.80 3.54 -1.91
N MET A 276 11.34 2.48 -1.30
CA MET A 276 10.66 1.23 -1.01
C MET A 276 10.43 1.08 0.50
N THR A 277 9.26 0.60 0.89
CA THR A 277 8.93 0.26 2.28
C THR A 277 8.30 -1.13 2.37
N LEU A 278 8.35 -1.74 3.55
CA LEU A 278 7.51 -2.88 3.86
C LEU A 278 6.33 -2.44 4.72
N GLU A 279 5.19 -3.05 4.46
CA GLU A 279 3.98 -2.87 5.27
C GLU A 279 3.39 -4.21 5.66
N VAL A 280 2.73 -4.22 6.81
CA VAL A 280 2.06 -5.38 7.38
C VAL A 280 0.63 -5.02 7.72
N TRP A 281 -0.29 -5.95 7.46
CA TRP A 281 -1.70 -5.77 7.74
C TRP A 281 -1.99 -5.86 9.24
N ASP A 282 -2.70 -4.87 9.77
CA ASP A 282 -3.30 -4.87 11.10
C ASP A 282 -4.84 -4.80 10.95
N PRO A 283 -5.63 -5.67 11.60
CA PRO A 283 -7.09 -5.68 11.43
C PRO A 283 -7.82 -4.39 11.88
N VAL A 284 -7.17 -3.50 12.64
CA VAL A 284 -7.75 -2.26 13.16
C VAL A 284 -7.20 -1.04 12.42
N LEU A 285 -5.89 -1.02 12.16
CA LEU A 285 -5.20 0.11 11.52
C LEU A 285 -5.06 -0.06 10.00
N GLY A 286 -5.26 -1.29 9.51
CA GLY A 286 -4.96 -1.76 8.17
C GLY A 286 -3.47 -1.84 7.89
N TRP A 287 -3.06 -1.52 6.66
CA TRP A 287 -1.66 -1.51 6.27
C TRP A 287 -0.85 -0.51 7.11
N THR A 288 0.10 -1.04 7.88
CA THR A 288 0.98 -0.27 8.74
C THR A 288 2.43 -0.50 8.36
N HIS A 289 3.26 0.53 8.57
CA HIS A 289 4.67 0.47 8.24
C HIS A 289 5.42 -0.54 9.12
N LEU A 290 6.14 -1.47 8.48
CA LEU A 290 6.91 -2.51 9.15
C LEU A 290 8.30 -1.96 9.52
N GLY A 291 8.57 -1.91 10.84
CA GLY A 291 9.87 -1.55 11.40
C GLY A 291 10.76 -2.78 11.65
N GLY A 292 11.85 -2.60 12.42
CA GLY A 292 12.73 -3.73 12.78
C GLY A 292 13.45 -4.33 11.58
N VAL A 293 13.88 -3.47 10.65
CA VAL A 293 14.45 -3.89 9.37
C VAL A 293 15.97 -3.86 9.35
N THR A 294 16.57 -4.79 8.60
CA THR A 294 18.02 -4.90 8.38
C THR A 294 18.31 -4.89 6.87
N PRO A 295 19.19 -4.00 6.38
CA PRO A 295 19.76 -2.85 7.08
C PRO A 295 18.65 -1.86 7.46
N ALA A 296 18.93 -0.99 8.45
CA ALA A 296 17.96 0.04 8.83
C ALA A 296 17.60 0.94 7.63
N TYR A 297 16.33 1.36 7.55
CA TYR A 297 15.88 2.36 6.59
C TYR A 297 16.81 3.59 6.57
N ASN A 298 17.16 4.04 5.38
CA ASN A 298 18.23 5.03 5.16
C ASN A 298 17.74 6.36 4.58
N THR A 299 16.44 6.49 4.33
CA THR A 299 15.79 7.71 3.85
C THR A 299 14.38 7.83 4.41
N THR A 300 13.67 8.89 4.02
CA THR A 300 12.21 8.98 4.12
C THR A 300 11.58 8.97 2.74
N ASP A 301 10.40 8.37 2.60
CA ASP A 301 9.59 8.43 1.39
C ASP A 301 8.89 9.79 1.22
N VAL A 302 8.08 9.90 0.17
CA VAL A 302 7.37 11.12 -0.20
C VAL A 302 6.26 11.53 0.79
N PHE A 303 5.84 10.61 1.67
CA PHE A 303 4.88 10.87 2.75
C PHE A 303 5.56 11.04 4.12
N GLY A 304 6.89 10.88 4.18
CA GLY A 304 7.69 11.06 5.38
C GLY A 304 7.89 9.79 6.21
N TYR A 305 7.50 8.62 5.70
CA TYR A 305 7.79 7.34 6.34
C TYR A 305 9.24 6.93 6.13
N ALA A 306 9.84 6.25 7.11
CA ALA A 306 11.18 5.70 6.95
C ALA A 306 11.17 4.68 5.80
N ALA A 307 12.20 4.66 4.96
CA ALA A 307 12.21 3.82 3.78
C ALA A 307 13.63 3.46 3.32
N TRP A 308 13.72 2.47 2.45
CA TRP A 308 14.94 2.14 1.73
C TRP A 308 15.02 2.88 0.41
N ARG A 309 16.22 3.38 0.14
CA ARG A 309 16.66 3.86 -1.16
C ARG A 309 18.08 3.37 -1.40
N GLN A 310 18.50 3.28 -2.66
CA GLN A 310 19.88 2.97 -3.02
C GLN A 310 20.88 3.76 -2.15
N PRO A 311 21.77 3.10 -1.40
CA PRO A 311 22.95 3.75 -0.84
C PRO A 311 23.83 4.26 -1.99
N SER A 312 24.23 5.53 -1.97
CA SER A 312 24.96 6.16 -3.08
C SER A 312 26.16 5.34 -3.56
N GLY A 313 26.19 4.98 -4.85
CA GLY A 313 27.35 4.37 -5.51
C GLY A 313 27.42 2.85 -5.51
N ARG A 314 26.30 2.13 -5.28
CA ARG A 314 26.22 0.66 -5.37
C ARG A 314 25.18 0.22 -6.40
N ASP A 315 25.61 -0.27 -7.56
CA ASP A 315 24.74 -0.89 -8.56
C ASP A 315 24.75 -2.42 -8.41
N LEU A 316 24.37 -2.92 -7.23
CA LEU A 316 24.47 -4.33 -6.87
C LEU A 316 23.22 -4.78 -6.12
N TRP A 317 22.92 -6.08 -6.24
CA TRP A 317 21.93 -6.73 -5.39
C TRP A 317 22.37 -6.68 -3.94
N ASP A 318 21.45 -6.37 -3.04
CA ASP A 318 21.68 -6.32 -1.60
C ASP A 318 20.58 -7.06 -0.84
N LEU A 319 20.93 -7.67 0.29
CA LEU A 319 19.96 -8.35 1.15
C LEU A 319 19.32 -7.34 2.10
N VAL A 320 18.00 -7.28 2.07
CA VAL A 320 17.20 -6.54 3.05
C VAL A 320 16.17 -7.48 3.68
N GLY A 321 15.69 -7.15 4.88
CA GLY A 321 14.67 -7.93 5.54
C GLY A 321 14.10 -7.24 6.77
N ALA A 322 13.11 -7.90 7.38
CA ALA A 322 12.37 -7.40 8.52
C ALA A 322 12.12 -8.50 9.56
N ASP A 323 12.27 -8.13 10.82
CA ASP A 323 11.93 -8.98 11.96
C ASP A 323 10.40 -9.11 12.07
N LEU A 324 9.91 -10.34 12.00
CA LEU A 324 8.49 -10.67 12.13
C LEU A 324 8.16 -11.29 13.51
N SER A 325 9.09 -11.27 14.46
CA SER A 325 8.94 -11.89 15.79
C SER A 325 7.73 -11.38 16.58
N LEU A 326 7.33 -10.12 16.38
CA LEU A 326 6.11 -9.57 16.98
C LEU A 326 4.83 -10.28 16.52
N TYR A 327 4.89 -10.98 15.40
CA TYR A 327 3.80 -11.67 14.78
C TYR A 327 3.95 -13.20 14.83
N ALA A 328 4.87 -13.73 15.64
CA ALA A 328 4.95 -15.16 15.88
C ALA A 328 3.62 -15.70 16.44
N GLY A 329 3.16 -16.84 15.92
CA GLY A 329 1.93 -17.51 16.36
C GLY A 329 0.66 -17.18 15.56
N GLN A 330 0.74 -16.43 14.47
CA GLN A 330 -0.40 -16.07 13.60
C GLN A 330 -0.02 -16.12 12.12
N ILE A 331 -1.03 -16.02 11.25
CA ILE A 331 -0.81 -15.74 9.83
C ILE A 331 -0.64 -14.22 9.69
N VAL A 332 0.31 -13.79 8.88
CA VAL A 332 0.54 -12.36 8.57
C VAL A 332 0.48 -12.09 7.08
N TYR A 333 0.11 -10.85 6.76
CA TYR A 333 0.06 -10.34 5.40
C TYR A 333 1.06 -9.20 5.28
N VAL A 334 1.99 -9.33 4.34
CA VAL A 334 3.06 -8.37 4.11
C VAL A 334 3.01 -7.93 2.65
N ARG A 335 3.28 -6.65 2.41
CA ARG A 335 3.43 -6.12 1.06
C ARG A 335 4.66 -5.23 0.94
N VAL A 336 5.26 -5.23 -0.24
CA VAL A 336 6.32 -4.32 -0.62
C VAL A 336 5.69 -3.12 -1.31
N VAL A 337 5.91 -1.92 -0.78
CA VAL A 337 5.33 -0.70 -1.35
C VAL A 337 6.40 0.17 -1.98
N PHE A 338 6.17 0.54 -3.24
CA PHE A 338 6.99 1.49 -3.97
C PHE A 338 6.27 2.84 -4.09
N ARG A 339 6.99 3.90 -3.73
CA ARG A 339 6.47 5.27 -3.83
C ARG A 339 7.43 6.16 -4.57
N SER A 340 6.94 6.73 -5.68
CA SER A 340 7.67 7.75 -6.45
C SER A 340 7.04 9.13 -6.32
N ASN A 341 7.85 10.13 -6.65
CA ASN A 341 7.41 11.52 -6.74
C ASN A 341 7.33 11.96 -8.22
N ASP A 342 7.04 13.24 -8.47
CA ASP A 342 7.03 13.85 -9.82
C ASP A 342 8.45 14.24 -10.31
N SER A 343 9.47 13.46 -9.95
CA SER A 343 10.87 13.72 -10.33
C SER A 343 11.41 12.70 -11.34
N TRP A 344 12.73 12.64 -11.50
CA TRP A 344 13.37 11.87 -12.57
C TRP A 344 13.10 10.39 -12.40
N LEU A 345 12.77 9.74 -13.51
CA LEU A 345 12.52 8.32 -13.55
C LEU A 345 13.86 7.58 -13.68
N ASP A 346 13.98 6.50 -12.92
CA ASP A 346 15.09 5.55 -12.97
C ASP A 346 14.54 4.12 -13.16
N ALA A 347 15.41 3.11 -13.27
CA ALA A 347 14.98 1.72 -13.46
C ALA A 347 14.11 1.17 -12.30
N GLY A 348 14.15 1.79 -11.12
CA GLY A 348 13.23 1.49 -10.03
C GLY A 348 13.78 0.46 -9.04
N VAL A 349 12.91 -0.44 -8.58
CA VAL A 349 13.23 -1.51 -7.62
C VAL A 349 13.06 -2.87 -8.28
N PHE A 350 14.01 -3.77 -8.02
CA PHE A 350 13.95 -5.18 -8.41
C PHE A 350 14.05 -6.04 -7.16
N LEU A 351 13.29 -7.12 -7.11
CA LEU A 351 13.19 -8.07 -6.00
C LEU A 351 13.45 -9.49 -6.50
N ASP A 352 14.23 -10.24 -5.74
CA ASP A 352 14.48 -11.66 -5.97
C ASP A 352 14.78 -12.38 -4.64
N ASP A 353 14.86 -13.71 -4.66
CA ASP A 353 15.31 -14.53 -3.52
C ASP A 353 14.62 -14.18 -2.20
N LEU A 354 13.28 -14.18 -2.22
CA LEU A 354 12.50 -13.94 -1.01
C LEU A 354 12.58 -15.17 -0.10
N ALA A 355 12.75 -14.97 1.20
CA ALA A 355 12.85 -16.06 2.15
C ALA A 355 12.18 -15.73 3.48
N VAL A 356 11.54 -16.72 4.08
CA VAL A 356 11.02 -16.66 5.45
C VAL A 356 11.79 -17.68 6.29
N GLU A 357 12.55 -17.22 7.27
CA GLU A 357 13.48 -18.04 8.05
C GLU A 357 13.33 -17.79 9.55
N GLU A 358 13.94 -18.62 10.38
CA GLU A 358 14.09 -18.36 11.81
C GLU A 358 15.43 -17.68 12.08
N GLU A 359 15.45 -16.70 12.98
CA GLU A 359 16.72 -16.10 13.45
C GLU A 359 17.59 -17.08 14.26
N GLY A 360 17.09 -18.29 14.54
CA GLY A 360 17.89 -19.39 15.06
C GLY A 360 18.41 -20.36 14.00
N ALA A 361 18.20 -20.10 12.71
CA ALA A 361 18.69 -20.90 11.60
C ALA A 361 20.11 -20.49 11.19
N ASP A 362 20.82 -21.41 10.55
CA ASP A 362 22.14 -21.24 9.93
C ASP A 362 21.97 -21.71 8.47
N PRO A 363 21.56 -20.79 7.57
CA PRO A 363 21.05 -21.16 6.26
C PRO A 363 22.09 -21.75 5.30
N ASP A 364 23.37 -21.41 5.46
CA ASP A 364 24.49 -21.88 4.63
C ASP A 364 25.46 -22.83 5.37
N GLY A 365 25.35 -22.94 6.70
CA GLY A 365 26.04 -23.93 7.52
C GLY A 365 27.44 -23.51 7.96
N ASP A 366 27.74 -22.22 7.95
CA ASP A 366 29.07 -21.66 8.26
C ASP A 366 29.30 -21.45 9.77
N GLY A 367 28.23 -21.55 10.57
CA GLY A 367 28.23 -21.41 12.03
C GLY A 367 27.85 -20.02 12.55
N LEU A 368 27.54 -19.06 11.69
CA LEU A 368 26.80 -17.85 12.00
C LEU A 368 25.29 -18.15 11.90
N PHE A 369 24.52 -17.59 12.83
CA PHE A 369 23.09 -17.86 12.93
C PHE A 369 22.30 -16.58 12.75
N GLY A 370 21.13 -16.72 12.12
CA GLY A 370 20.13 -15.68 11.95
C GLY A 370 20.34 -14.84 10.70
N VAL A 371 19.33 -14.79 9.83
CA VAL A 371 19.42 -14.08 8.55
C VAL A 371 19.62 -12.57 8.77
N LEU A 372 18.86 -11.98 9.68
CA LEU A 372 18.97 -10.55 9.97
C LEU A 372 20.10 -10.26 10.95
N ASP A 373 20.35 -11.12 11.94
CA ASP A 373 21.44 -10.92 12.91
C ASP A 373 22.80 -11.00 12.23
N GLU A 374 23.05 -12.00 11.40
CA GLU A 374 24.30 -12.16 10.68
C GLU A 374 24.55 -10.97 9.74
N ARG A 375 23.55 -10.66 8.89
CA ARG A 375 23.62 -9.53 7.97
C ARG A 375 23.82 -8.19 8.69
N GLY A 376 23.20 -8.02 9.86
CA GLY A 376 23.27 -6.79 10.64
C GLY A 376 24.55 -6.64 11.46
N THR A 377 25.11 -7.75 11.93
CA THR A 377 26.26 -7.78 12.86
C THR A 377 27.59 -7.91 12.12
N TYR A 378 27.68 -8.83 11.17
CA TYR A 378 28.91 -9.15 10.44
C TYR A 378 28.92 -8.54 9.04
N GLY A 379 27.74 -8.28 8.47
CA GLY A 379 27.61 -7.74 7.10
C GLY A 379 27.81 -8.79 6.02
N THR A 380 27.97 -10.06 6.42
CA THR A 380 28.08 -11.23 5.56
C THR A 380 26.72 -11.58 4.96
N ASP A 381 26.74 -12.49 4.00
CA ASP A 381 25.59 -12.99 3.30
C ASP A 381 25.16 -14.32 3.93
N PRO A 382 24.02 -14.36 4.66
CA PRO A 382 23.60 -15.55 5.41
C PRO A 382 23.23 -16.77 4.56
N PHE A 383 23.32 -16.65 3.23
CA PHE A 383 23.08 -17.73 2.28
C PHE A 383 24.36 -18.13 1.51
N LEU A 384 25.52 -17.60 1.89
CA LEU A 384 26.81 -17.86 1.27
C LEU A 384 27.89 -17.96 2.35
N ALA A 385 28.31 -19.19 2.62
CA ALA A 385 29.25 -19.49 3.72
C ALA A 385 30.60 -18.76 3.65
N ASP A 386 31.00 -18.23 2.49
CA ASP A 386 32.24 -17.48 2.24
C ASP A 386 31.87 -16.24 1.42
N THR A 387 31.56 -15.14 2.10
CA THR A 387 30.97 -13.94 1.48
C THR A 387 31.95 -13.26 0.54
N ASP A 388 33.23 -13.23 0.90
CA ASP A 388 34.26 -12.51 0.15
C ASP A 388 34.97 -13.36 -0.92
N GLY A 389 34.76 -14.68 -0.87
CA GLY A 389 35.17 -15.65 -1.87
C GLY A 389 36.64 -16.06 -1.78
N ASP A 390 37.28 -15.92 -0.62
CA ASP A 390 38.67 -16.28 -0.41
C ASP A 390 38.94 -17.77 -0.14
N GLY A 391 37.88 -18.53 0.15
CA GLY A 391 37.89 -19.95 0.48
C GLY A 391 37.85 -20.27 1.97
N THR A 392 37.62 -19.28 2.84
CA THR A 392 37.42 -19.43 4.28
C THR A 392 35.98 -19.07 4.62
N ASP A 393 35.33 -19.91 5.44
CA ASP A 393 33.95 -19.64 5.82
C ASP A 393 33.85 -18.43 6.78
N ASP A 394 32.84 -17.57 6.63
CA ASP A 394 32.68 -16.32 7.40
C ASP A 394 32.66 -16.58 8.91
N GLY A 395 31.95 -17.63 9.36
CA GLY A 395 31.93 -18.06 10.75
C GLY A 395 33.30 -18.50 11.31
N ALA A 396 34.17 -19.05 10.46
CA ALA A 396 35.53 -19.40 10.84
C ALA A 396 36.39 -18.15 11.03
N GLU A 397 36.22 -17.15 10.17
CA GLU A 397 36.91 -15.87 10.24
C GLU A 397 36.49 -15.04 11.46
N VAL A 398 35.18 -14.92 11.70
CA VAL A 398 34.63 -14.28 12.90
C VAL A 398 35.18 -14.93 14.17
N THR A 399 35.27 -16.27 14.19
CA THR A 399 35.84 -17.02 15.32
C THR A 399 37.35 -16.76 15.50
N ALA A 400 38.09 -16.59 14.40
CA ALA A 400 39.50 -16.27 14.39
C ALA A 400 39.80 -14.78 14.69
N GLY A 401 38.80 -13.91 14.55
CA GLY A 401 38.92 -12.46 14.68
C GLY A 401 39.50 -11.79 13.44
N THR A 402 39.35 -12.41 12.27
CA THR A 402 39.62 -11.81 10.96
C THR A 402 38.37 -11.13 10.40
N ASP A 403 38.45 -10.59 9.18
CA ASP A 403 37.39 -9.73 8.62
C ASP A 403 36.76 -10.48 7.43
N PRO A 404 35.54 -11.04 7.58
CA PRO A 404 34.92 -11.91 6.58
C PRO A 404 34.44 -11.18 5.32
N LEU A 405 34.80 -9.90 5.18
CA LEU A 405 34.49 -9.06 4.03
C LEU A 405 35.76 -8.55 3.32
N ASP A 406 36.95 -8.99 3.74
CA ASP A 406 38.24 -8.63 3.15
C ASP A 406 39.01 -9.88 2.71
N PRO A 407 39.06 -10.19 1.39
CA PRO A 407 39.70 -11.40 0.84
C PRO A 407 41.23 -11.50 1.04
N ALA A 408 41.81 -10.62 1.85
CA ALA A 408 43.20 -10.66 2.30
C ALA A 408 43.36 -10.95 3.80
N SER A 409 42.26 -11.12 4.54
CA SER A 409 42.19 -11.20 5.99
C SER A 409 41.86 -12.63 6.45
N HIS A 410 42.85 -13.52 6.53
CA HIS A 410 42.60 -14.94 6.83
C HIS A 410 43.20 -15.42 8.17
N PRO A 411 42.66 -16.49 8.81
CA PRO A 411 43.07 -17.02 10.12
C PRO A 411 44.54 -17.44 10.35
#